data_AF-A0A0F7JZ39-F1
#
_entry.id   AF-A0A0F7JZ39-F1
#
_cell.length_a   1.000
_cell.length_b   1.000
_cell.length_c   1.000
_cell.angle_alpha   90.00
_cell.angle_beta   90.00
_cell.angle_gamma   90.00
#
_symmetry.space_group_name_H-M   'P 1'
#
loop_
_entity.id
_entity.type
_entity.pdbx_description
1 polymer ?
#
loop_
_entity_poly.entity_id
_entity_poly.type
_entity_poly.pdbx_seq_one_letter_code
_entity_poly.pdbx_strand_id
1 'polypeptide(L)'
;MAIAAETATFREEWRQNGSPESCLRCHSPTGSAGVTCIDCHGLSAHPYPRVQVPAACAPCHDAPGEITLRSFRNSPAARRGDDCLTCHLPDASFSHDFQGPTRPGFLQGIATLTIAFRRDPGGDTALIRIRHKAGHALPGGTTGRSVWLLVEQLDSRGRRLEDRQYRFGWLHSITAGWRENTLPPGVGKVVETSLHGASRRIRVKLIYRFRAGGLDVEDPGQVVLAGEIRTLSFRE
;
A
#
# COMPACT_ATOMS: atom_id res chain seq x y z
N MET A 1 -17.47 7.46 -12.26
CA MET A 1 -18.06 7.65 -10.92
C MET A 1 -18.19 9.12 -10.56
N ALA A 2 -17.09 9.89 -10.54
CA ALA A 2 -17.07 11.32 -10.19
C ALA A 2 -18.14 12.15 -10.93
N ILE A 3 -18.09 12.24 -12.27
CA ILE A 3 -19.06 12.99 -13.11
C ILE A 3 -20.51 12.55 -12.91
N ALA A 4 -20.74 11.27 -12.59
CA ALA A 4 -22.10 10.75 -12.46
C ALA A 4 -22.75 11.16 -11.11
N ALA A 5 -21.95 11.35 -10.05
CA ALA A 5 -22.40 11.66 -8.70
C ALA A 5 -23.14 13.02 -8.55
N GLU A 6 -23.03 13.91 -9.54
CA GLU A 6 -23.72 15.20 -9.55
C GLU A 6 -25.22 15.09 -9.81
N THR A 7 -25.67 14.00 -10.44
CA THR A 7 -27.06 13.87 -10.88
C THR A 7 -27.90 13.12 -9.85
N ALA A 8 -29.14 13.60 -9.63
CA ALA A 8 -30.11 12.91 -8.78
C ALA A 8 -30.38 11.48 -9.29
N THR A 9 -30.44 11.30 -10.61
CA THR A 9 -30.64 9.99 -11.26
C THR A 9 -29.54 8.99 -10.90
N PHE A 10 -28.26 9.36 -11.02
CA PHE A 10 -27.19 8.44 -10.65
C PHE A 10 -27.18 8.14 -9.16
N ARG A 11 -27.45 9.12 -8.28
CA ARG A 11 -27.51 8.86 -6.84
C ARG A 11 -28.64 7.89 -6.49
N GLU A 12 -29.77 8.02 -7.17
CA GLU A 12 -30.89 7.10 -7.07
C GLU A 12 -30.49 5.69 -7.53
N GLU A 13 -29.89 5.57 -8.71
CA GLU A 13 -29.38 4.30 -9.24
C GLU A 13 -28.32 3.68 -8.33
N TRP A 14 -27.41 4.49 -7.78
CA TRP A 14 -26.37 4.09 -6.84
C TRP A 14 -26.98 3.48 -5.57
N ARG A 15 -28.00 4.15 -5.02
CA ARG A 15 -28.76 3.68 -3.87
C ARG A 15 -29.55 2.41 -4.18
N GLN A 16 -30.21 2.34 -5.34
CA GLN A 16 -30.97 1.16 -5.79
C GLN A 16 -30.08 -0.07 -6.00
N ASN A 17 -28.82 0.14 -6.39
CA ASN A 17 -27.81 -0.91 -6.49
C ASN A 17 -27.18 -1.30 -5.14
N GLY A 18 -27.75 -0.84 -4.02
CA GLY A 18 -27.26 -1.14 -2.67
C GLY A 18 -25.90 -0.53 -2.35
N SER A 19 -25.42 0.42 -3.15
CA SER A 19 -24.14 1.08 -2.89
C SER A 19 -24.33 2.18 -1.83
N PRO A 20 -23.55 2.19 -0.75
CA PRO A 20 -23.82 3.08 0.37
C PRO A 20 -23.45 4.52 0.02
N GLU A 21 -24.26 5.48 0.47
CA GLU A 21 -24.01 6.91 0.29
C GLU A 21 -22.70 7.37 0.94
N SER A 22 -22.22 6.62 1.94
CA SER A 22 -20.90 6.85 2.55
C SER A 22 -19.74 6.77 1.54
N CYS A 23 -19.86 6.03 0.44
CA CYS A 23 -18.87 6.02 -0.64
C CYS A 23 -18.75 7.39 -1.34
N LEU A 24 -19.87 8.11 -1.48
CA LEU A 24 -19.88 9.42 -2.14
C LEU A 24 -19.15 10.48 -1.30
N ARG A 25 -19.05 10.31 0.02
CA ARG A 25 -18.31 11.24 0.91
C ARG A 25 -16.83 11.36 0.55
N CYS A 26 -16.25 10.36 -0.15
CA CYS A 26 -14.85 10.40 -0.58
C CYS A 26 -14.70 10.55 -2.10
N HIS A 27 -15.71 10.14 -2.87
CA HIS A 27 -15.66 10.19 -4.34
C HIS A 27 -16.36 11.41 -4.96
N SER A 28 -17.14 12.13 -4.16
CA SER A 28 -17.88 13.37 -4.49
C SER A 28 -18.23 14.12 -3.17
N PRO A 29 -17.23 14.53 -2.37
CA PRO A 29 -17.46 15.12 -1.03
C PRO A 29 -18.40 16.32 -1.02
N THR A 30 -18.32 17.18 -2.04
CA THR A 30 -19.21 18.34 -2.25
C THR A 30 -20.43 18.03 -3.10
N GLY A 31 -20.59 16.79 -3.51
CA GLY A 31 -21.63 16.38 -4.45
C GLY A 31 -21.38 16.74 -5.91
N SER A 32 -20.18 17.25 -6.20
CA SER A 32 -19.69 17.62 -7.53
C SER A 32 -19.12 16.41 -8.30
N ALA A 33 -18.63 16.66 -9.52
CA ALA A 33 -18.05 15.69 -10.44
C ALA A 33 -16.65 15.23 -9.99
N GLY A 34 -16.50 14.86 -8.72
CA GLY A 34 -15.26 14.41 -8.12
C GLY A 34 -14.83 15.25 -6.92
N VAL A 35 -13.52 15.34 -6.74
CA VAL A 35 -12.87 16.23 -5.77
C VAL A 35 -12.57 17.55 -6.47
N THR A 36 -12.92 18.65 -5.82
CA THR A 36 -12.82 20.03 -6.30
C THR A 36 -11.92 20.86 -5.38
N CYS A 37 -11.64 22.11 -5.77
CA CYS A 37 -10.78 23.01 -5.00
C CYS A 37 -11.28 23.17 -3.55
N ILE A 38 -12.59 23.33 -3.36
CA ILE A 38 -13.18 23.57 -2.03
C ILE A 38 -13.09 22.37 -1.10
N ASP A 39 -12.88 21.16 -1.62
CA ASP A 39 -12.73 19.94 -0.80
C ASP A 39 -11.41 19.92 -0.03
N CYS A 40 -10.37 20.58 -0.56
CA CYS A 40 -9.08 20.72 0.11
C CYS A 40 -8.87 22.11 0.72
N HIS A 41 -9.37 23.17 0.06
CA HIS A 41 -9.15 24.55 0.46
C HIS A 41 -10.28 25.16 1.29
N GLY A 42 -11.42 24.47 1.43
CA GLY A 42 -12.62 24.99 2.08
C GLY A 42 -13.40 25.97 1.19
N LEU A 43 -14.46 26.56 1.76
CA LEU A 43 -15.45 27.38 1.03
C LEU A 43 -14.99 28.82 0.72
N SER A 44 -13.71 29.14 0.86
CA SER A 44 -13.19 30.50 0.60
C SER A 44 -13.16 30.82 -0.90
N ALA A 45 -13.18 32.10 -1.27
CA ALA A 45 -12.97 32.53 -2.65
C ALA A 45 -11.47 32.56 -3.00
N HIS A 46 -11.13 32.53 -4.29
CA HIS A 46 -9.75 32.65 -4.75
C HIS A 46 -9.18 34.06 -4.45
N PRO A 47 -7.95 34.21 -3.95
CA PRO A 47 -6.98 33.15 -3.65
C PRO A 47 -7.36 32.34 -2.41
N TYR A 48 -7.29 31.02 -2.56
CA TYR A 48 -7.64 30.09 -1.48
C TYR A 48 -6.62 30.16 -0.34
N PRO A 49 -7.04 29.91 0.92
CA PRO A 49 -6.11 29.72 2.02
C PRO A 49 -5.23 28.49 1.77
N ARG A 50 -4.06 28.47 2.43
CA ARG A 50 -3.17 27.31 2.42
C ARG A 50 -3.91 26.09 2.97
N VAL A 51 -3.80 24.97 2.27
CA VAL A 51 -4.37 23.69 2.69
C VAL A 51 -3.79 23.29 4.04
N GLN A 52 -4.68 22.96 4.98
CA GLN A 52 -4.30 22.52 6.32
C GLN A 52 -4.09 20.99 6.31
N VAL A 53 -2.84 20.55 6.18
CA VAL A 53 -2.49 19.13 6.13
C VAL A 53 -2.04 18.65 7.51
N PRO A 54 -2.51 17.48 7.99
CA PRO A 54 -3.26 16.47 7.24
C PRO A 54 -4.79 16.58 7.32
N ALA A 55 -5.34 17.59 7.98
CA ALA A 55 -6.78 17.72 8.22
C ALA A 55 -7.62 17.72 6.93
N ALA A 56 -7.17 18.42 5.88
CA ALA A 56 -7.83 18.46 4.58
C ALA A 56 -7.85 17.11 3.84
N CYS A 57 -6.88 16.23 4.11
CA CYS A 57 -6.82 14.91 3.47
C CYS A 57 -7.63 13.85 4.23
N ALA A 58 -7.88 14.08 5.52
CA ALA A 58 -8.50 13.13 6.44
C ALA A 58 -9.87 12.57 6.00
N PRO A 59 -10.81 13.37 5.47
CA PRO A 59 -12.15 12.87 5.14
C PRO A 59 -12.14 11.73 4.13
N CYS A 60 -11.16 11.73 3.21
CA CYS A 60 -11.01 10.70 2.19
C CYS A 60 -9.97 9.65 2.58
N HIS A 61 -8.87 10.05 3.23
CA HIS A 61 -7.72 9.19 3.52
C HIS A 61 -7.70 8.55 4.92
N ASP A 62 -8.79 8.67 5.68
CA ASP A 62 -9.05 7.95 6.95
C ASP A 62 -10.48 7.36 6.99
N ALA A 63 -11.13 7.24 5.83
CA ALA A 63 -12.46 6.66 5.69
C ALA A 63 -12.49 5.16 6.04
N PRO A 64 -13.65 4.53 6.28
CA PRO A 64 -13.73 3.09 6.49
C PRO A 64 -13.07 2.30 5.36
N GLY A 65 -12.15 1.39 5.69
CA GLY A 65 -11.36 0.66 4.71
C GLY A 65 -10.14 1.43 4.18
N GLU A 66 -9.83 2.59 4.77
CA GLU A 66 -8.67 3.43 4.45
C GLU A 66 -7.91 3.76 5.75
N ILE A 67 -6.58 3.60 5.74
CA ILE A 67 -5.74 3.75 6.95
C ILE A 67 -4.58 4.75 6.77
N THR A 68 -4.53 5.41 5.62
CA THR A 68 -3.35 6.18 5.22
C THR A 68 -3.06 7.26 6.26
N LEU A 69 -4.07 8.02 6.69
CA LEU A 69 -3.85 9.08 7.66
C LEU A 69 -3.54 8.56 9.07
N ARG A 70 -4.31 7.60 9.60
CA ARG A 70 -4.04 7.06 10.94
C ARG A 70 -2.64 6.46 11.06
N SER A 71 -2.17 5.78 10.02
CA SER A 71 -0.83 5.19 10.00
C SER A 71 0.26 6.26 9.82
N PHE A 72 -0.03 7.33 9.08
CA PHE A 72 0.85 8.48 8.95
C PHE A 72 1.07 9.22 10.27
N ARG A 73 0.01 9.49 11.05
CA ARG A 73 0.09 10.29 12.29
C ARG A 73 1.16 9.78 13.28
N ASN A 74 1.39 8.47 13.31
CA ASN A 74 2.36 7.83 14.20
C ASN A 74 3.68 7.42 13.50
N SER A 75 3.88 7.87 12.26
CA SER A 75 5.03 7.50 11.44
C SER A 75 6.29 8.31 11.79
N PRO A 76 7.48 7.85 11.35
CA PRO A 76 8.68 8.69 11.38
C PRO A 76 8.56 9.97 10.54
N ALA A 77 7.76 9.98 9.46
CA ALA A 77 7.59 11.14 8.60
C ALA A 77 6.86 12.27 9.35
N ALA A 78 5.73 11.95 9.97
CA ALA A 78 5.00 12.90 10.81
C ALA A 78 5.88 13.46 11.94
N ARG A 79 6.71 12.61 12.57
CA ARG A 79 7.66 13.06 13.62
C ARG A 79 8.74 14.02 13.12
N ARG A 80 9.08 13.99 11.83
CA ARG A 80 10.03 14.93 11.23
C ARG A 80 9.36 16.24 10.77
N GLY A 81 8.03 16.34 10.86
CA GLY A 81 7.29 17.49 10.35
C GLY A 81 7.00 17.41 8.84
N ASP A 82 7.28 16.27 8.19
CA ASP A 82 6.82 16.03 6.82
C ASP A 82 5.28 15.93 6.84
N ASP A 83 4.63 16.36 5.76
CA ASP A 83 3.18 16.22 5.58
C ASP A 83 2.84 15.45 4.28
N CYS A 84 1.55 15.32 3.97
CA CYS A 84 1.12 14.62 2.75
C CYS A 84 1.65 15.31 1.48
N LEU A 85 1.73 16.64 1.45
CA LEU A 85 2.14 17.40 0.27
C LEU A 85 3.65 17.33 0.06
N THR A 86 4.42 17.19 1.14
CA THR A 86 5.88 17.00 1.10
C THR A 86 6.29 15.88 0.15
N CYS A 87 5.52 14.77 0.13
CA CYS A 87 5.80 13.62 -0.73
C CYS A 87 4.92 13.58 -1.99
N HIS A 88 3.66 14.00 -1.90
CA HIS A 88 2.70 13.88 -3.01
C HIS A 88 2.66 15.11 -3.92
N LEU A 89 3.24 16.24 -3.52
CA LEU A 89 3.39 17.48 -4.30
C LEU A 89 4.76 18.14 -4.00
N PRO A 90 5.89 17.48 -4.33
CA PRO A 90 7.22 17.99 -3.98
C PRO A 90 7.55 19.32 -4.68
N ASP A 91 7.02 19.55 -5.88
CA ASP A 91 7.19 20.78 -6.67
C ASP A 91 6.02 21.75 -6.41
N ALA A 92 5.77 22.04 -5.13
CA ALA A 92 4.58 22.73 -4.61
C ALA A 92 4.36 24.17 -5.12
N SER A 93 5.19 24.67 -6.03
CA SER A 93 5.11 26.07 -6.46
C SER A 93 3.89 26.34 -7.33
N PHE A 94 3.41 25.43 -8.21
CA PHE A 94 2.27 25.74 -9.10
C PHE A 94 1.43 24.55 -9.60
N SER A 95 1.62 23.31 -9.12
CA SER A 95 0.87 22.15 -9.65
C SER A 95 -0.07 21.51 -8.62
N HIS A 96 -1.24 21.05 -9.09
CA HIS A 96 -2.14 20.15 -8.37
C HIS A 96 -1.97 18.70 -8.86
N ASP A 97 -0.79 18.37 -9.40
CA ASP A 97 -0.47 17.06 -9.96
C ASP A 97 0.01 16.12 -8.86
N PHE A 98 -0.94 15.68 -8.02
CA PHE A 98 -0.67 14.78 -6.90
C PHE A 98 -0.04 13.48 -7.41
N GLN A 99 1.20 13.23 -6.98
CA GLN A 99 1.91 12.02 -7.32
C GLN A 99 1.39 10.85 -6.49
N GLY A 100 1.34 9.65 -7.06
CA GLY A 100 0.89 8.46 -6.34
C GLY A 100 1.29 7.17 -7.04
N PRO A 101 0.89 6.01 -6.50
CA PRO A 101 1.31 4.70 -7.01
C PRO A 101 1.04 4.46 -8.50
N THR A 102 0.02 5.11 -9.07
CA THR A 102 -0.32 5.00 -10.50
C THR A 102 0.61 5.78 -11.42
N ARG A 103 1.44 6.69 -10.89
CA ARG A 103 2.44 7.43 -11.66
C ARG A 103 3.67 6.54 -11.89
N PRO A 104 4.12 6.37 -13.15
CA PRO A 104 5.33 5.60 -13.44
C PRO A 104 6.52 6.09 -12.60
N GLY A 105 7.28 5.15 -12.04
CA GLY A 105 8.46 5.45 -11.21
C GLY A 105 8.17 5.84 -9.76
N PHE A 106 6.95 6.23 -9.38
CA PHE A 106 6.65 6.67 -8.00
C PHE A 106 6.97 5.62 -6.93
N LEU A 107 6.74 4.33 -7.24
CA LEU A 107 7.03 3.22 -6.34
C LEU A 107 8.48 2.73 -6.40
N GLN A 108 9.32 3.29 -7.28
CA GLN A 108 10.69 2.81 -7.47
C GLN A 108 11.52 3.08 -6.21
N GLY A 109 12.14 2.03 -5.66
CA GLY A 109 12.98 2.15 -4.47
C GLY A 109 12.23 2.53 -3.19
N ILE A 110 10.90 2.41 -3.17
CA ILE A 110 10.08 2.70 -1.99
C ILE A 110 10.34 1.69 -0.86
N ALA A 111 10.74 0.47 -1.19
CA ALA A 111 10.98 -0.61 -0.26
C ALA A 111 12.36 -1.24 -0.45
N THR A 112 12.87 -1.85 0.62
CA THR A 112 14.09 -2.66 0.60
C THR A 112 13.83 -3.99 1.28
N LEU A 113 14.56 -5.01 0.82
CA LEU A 113 14.60 -6.34 1.40
C LEU A 113 15.99 -6.59 2.00
N THR A 114 16.04 -7.39 3.06
CA THR A 114 17.28 -7.92 3.59
C THR A 114 17.01 -9.33 4.08
N ILE A 115 17.89 -10.27 3.74
CA ILE A 115 17.75 -11.67 4.11
C ILE A 115 18.87 -12.07 5.07
N ALA A 116 18.49 -12.68 6.19
CA ALA A 116 19.40 -13.37 7.10
C ALA A 116 18.94 -14.84 7.25
N PHE A 117 19.87 -15.70 7.66
CA PHE A 117 19.59 -17.11 7.90
C PHE A 117 19.90 -17.46 9.35
N ARG A 118 19.05 -18.28 9.97
CA ARG A 118 19.21 -18.81 11.33
C ARG A 118 19.14 -20.33 11.25
N ARG A 119 20.05 -21.02 11.94
CA ARG A 119 19.95 -22.47 12.16
C ARG A 119 19.08 -22.69 13.39
N ASP A 120 18.00 -23.43 13.24
CA ASP A 120 17.16 -23.87 14.36
C ASP A 120 17.23 -25.41 14.47
N PRO A 121 17.06 -26.01 15.66
CA PRO A 121 17.05 -27.47 15.81
C PRO A 121 16.00 -28.18 14.93
N GLY A 122 14.91 -27.48 14.60
CA GLY A 122 13.82 -27.97 13.74
C GLY A 122 14.03 -27.75 12.23
N GLY A 123 15.19 -27.23 11.82
CA GLY A 123 15.50 -26.88 10.44
C GLY A 123 15.92 -25.42 10.28
N ASP A 124 16.56 -25.11 9.15
CA ASP A 124 17.03 -23.75 8.89
C ASP A 124 15.86 -22.79 8.58
N THR A 125 15.99 -21.54 9.00
CA THR A 125 14.99 -20.48 8.81
C THR A 125 15.59 -19.29 8.08
N ALA A 126 14.87 -18.73 7.11
CA ALA A 126 15.18 -17.42 6.54
C ALA A 126 14.36 -16.32 7.23
N LEU A 127 15.06 -15.27 7.66
CA LEU A 127 14.50 -14.06 8.23
C LEU A 127 14.53 -12.97 7.15
N ILE A 128 13.36 -12.62 6.62
CA ILE A 128 13.22 -11.64 5.54
C ILE A 128 12.71 -10.33 6.14
N ARG A 129 13.58 -9.34 6.21
CA ARG A 129 13.22 -8.00 6.69
C ARG A 129 12.77 -7.14 5.51
N ILE A 130 11.57 -6.58 5.66
CA ILE A 130 10.97 -5.60 4.75
C ILE A 130 11.03 -4.23 5.43
N ARG A 131 11.59 -3.24 4.75
CA ARG A 131 11.52 -1.82 5.14
C ARG A 131 10.97 -1.01 3.99
N HIS A 132 10.30 0.11 4.28
CA HIS A 132 9.88 1.05 3.26
C HIS A 132 9.98 2.50 3.72
N LYS A 133 10.04 3.42 2.76
CA LYS A 133 10.18 4.86 2.96
C LYS A 133 8.84 5.60 2.99
N ALA A 134 7.74 4.95 2.61
CA ALA A 134 6.42 5.59 2.68
C ALA A 134 6.13 6.11 4.10
N GLY A 135 5.58 7.33 4.18
CA GLY A 135 5.22 7.98 5.44
C GLY A 135 3.98 7.39 6.11
N HIS A 136 3.31 6.44 5.47
CA HIS A 136 2.12 5.73 5.96
C HIS A 136 2.28 4.22 5.72
N ALA A 137 1.30 3.43 6.13
CA ALA A 137 1.31 1.99 5.91
C ALA A 137 1.34 1.61 4.41
N LEU A 138 1.98 0.49 4.05
CA LEU A 138 2.16 0.05 2.67
C LEU A 138 1.50 -1.34 2.43
N PRO A 139 0.58 -1.49 1.46
CA PRO A 139 -0.01 -0.41 0.67
C PRO A 139 -0.84 0.54 1.54
N GLY A 140 -0.85 1.82 1.17
CA GLY A 140 -1.92 2.72 1.58
C GLY A 140 -3.11 2.55 0.63
N GLY A 141 -4.23 3.17 0.93
CA GLY A 141 -5.42 3.04 0.12
C GLY A 141 -6.43 2.00 0.63
N THR A 142 -7.44 1.82 -0.22
CA THR A 142 -8.63 0.98 0.03
C THR A 142 -8.33 -0.52 -0.07
N THR A 143 -9.35 -1.33 0.23
CA THR A 143 -9.34 -2.79 0.34
C THR A 143 -8.86 -3.57 -0.89
N GLY A 144 -8.80 -2.96 -2.07
CA GLY A 144 -8.36 -3.60 -3.32
C GLY A 144 -6.85 -3.71 -3.51
N ARG A 145 -6.04 -2.88 -2.84
CA ARG A 145 -4.59 -2.85 -3.02
C ARG A 145 -3.88 -3.85 -2.11
N SER A 146 -2.78 -4.43 -2.59
CA SER A 146 -1.98 -5.35 -1.78
C SER A 146 -0.49 -5.26 -2.10
N VAL A 147 0.33 -5.63 -1.12
CA VAL A 147 1.75 -5.93 -1.34
C VAL A 147 1.95 -7.41 -1.04
N TRP A 148 2.70 -8.09 -1.89
CA TRP A 148 2.98 -9.51 -1.76
C TRP A 148 4.47 -9.74 -1.62
N LEU A 149 4.87 -10.52 -0.63
CA LEU A 149 6.21 -11.11 -0.59
C LEU A 149 6.12 -12.51 -1.19
N LEU A 150 6.72 -12.70 -2.36
CA LEU A 150 6.96 -14.01 -2.96
C LEU A 150 8.34 -14.49 -2.55
N VAL A 151 8.41 -15.69 -1.99
CA VAL A 151 9.64 -16.34 -1.56
C VAL A 151 9.80 -17.65 -2.32
N GLU A 152 10.78 -17.72 -3.22
CA GLU A 152 11.10 -18.92 -3.99
C GLU A 152 12.37 -19.57 -3.42
N GLN A 153 12.27 -20.86 -3.09
CA GLN A 153 13.42 -21.67 -2.66
C GLN A 153 13.96 -22.45 -3.86
N LEU A 154 15.27 -22.35 -4.09
CA LEU A 154 15.93 -22.88 -5.27
C LEU A 154 17.05 -23.86 -4.88
N ASP A 155 17.19 -24.94 -5.65
CA ASP A 155 18.30 -25.87 -5.51
C ASP A 155 19.63 -25.31 -6.09
N SER A 156 20.69 -26.11 -6.04
CA SER A 156 22.00 -25.75 -6.60
C SER A 156 21.98 -25.50 -8.10
N ARG A 157 21.04 -26.13 -8.83
CA ARG A 157 20.84 -25.95 -10.28
C ARG A 157 19.90 -24.79 -10.62
N GLY A 158 19.30 -24.17 -9.61
CA GLY A 158 18.37 -23.04 -9.78
C GLY A 158 16.94 -23.47 -10.07
N ARG A 159 16.62 -24.75 -9.92
CA ARG A 159 15.26 -25.26 -10.04
C ARG A 159 14.48 -24.89 -8.78
N ARG A 160 13.23 -24.51 -8.96
CA ARG A 160 12.32 -24.17 -7.87
C ARG A 160 11.93 -25.44 -7.11
N LEU A 161 12.15 -25.44 -5.80
CA LEU A 161 11.75 -26.50 -4.88
C LEU A 161 10.37 -26.22 -4.28
N GLU A 162 10.18 -24.99 -3.80
CA GLU A 162 8.97 -24.54 -3.11
C GLU A 162 8.82 -23.03 -3.32
N ASP A 163 7.59 -22.52 -3.29
CA ASP A 163 7.32 -21.10 -3.12
C ASP A 163 6.32 -20.83 -1.99
N ARG A 164 6.47 -19.67 -1.37
CA ARG A 164 5.57 -19.17 -0.32
C ARG A 164 5.21 -17.73 -0.60
N GLN A 165 3.97 -17.38 -0.28
CA GLN A 165 3.40 -16.07 -0.57
C GLN A 165 2.82 -15.46 0.70
N TYR A 166 3.20 -14.22 0.99
CA TYR A 166 2.71 -13.47 2.13
C TYR A 166 2.04 -12.19 1.66
N ARG A 167 0.75 -12.05 1.96
CA ARG A 167 -0.05 -10.89 1.54
C ARG A 167 -0.10 -9.83 2.64
N PHE A 168 0.17 -8.59 2.26
CA PHE A 168 0.00 -7.39 3.07
C PHE A 168 -1.05 -6.47 2.44
N GLY A 169 -1.92 -5.89 3.26
CA GLY A 169 -3.11 -5.14 2.82
C GLY A 169 -4.33 -5.48 3.67
N TRP A 170 -5.49 -4.96 3.31
CA TRP A 170 -6.75 -5.31 3.96
C TRP A 170 -7.14 -6.76 3.64
N LEU A 171 -7.41 -7.55 4.68
CA LEU A 171 -7.91 -8.92 4.59
C LEU A 171 -9.41 -8.91 4.91
N HIS A 172 -10.18 -9.71 4.19
CA HIS A 172 -11.59 -9.98 4.52
C HIS A 172 -11.74 -11.45 4.84
N SER A 173 -12.37 -11.77 5.96
CA SER A 173 -12.86 -13.12 6.24
C SER A 173 -14.35 -13.09 6.55
N ILE A 174 -15.04 -14.19 6.28
CA ILE A 174 -16.48 -14.32 6.53
C ILE A 174 -16.81 -14.13 8.01
N THR A 175 -15.93 -14.62 8.90
CA THR A 175 -16.19 -14.65 10.34
C THR A 175 -15.67 -13.44 11.10
N ALA A 176 -14.55 -12.84 10.67
CA ALA A 176 -13.90 -11.74 11.37
C ALA A 176 -14.02 -10.40 10.63
N GLY A 177 -14.63 -10.38 9.44
CA GLY A 177 -14.79 -9.18 8.63
C GLY A 177 -13.46 -8.64 8.10
N TRP A 178 -13.39 -7.31 7.96
CA TRP A 178 -12.21 -6.61 7.46
C TRP A 178 -11.15 -6.42 8.54
N ARG A 179 -9.90 -6.81 8.25
CA ARG A 179 -8.75 -6.64 9.13
C ARG A 179 -7.58 -6.01 8.37
N GLU A 180 -6.94 -5.04 9.01
CA GLU A 180 -5.69 -4.45 8.54
C GLU A 180 -4.54 -5.46 8.65
N ASN A 181 -3.78 -5.65 7.57
CA ASN A 181 -2.54 -6.43 7.56
C ASN A 181 -1.48 -5.77 6.66
N THR A 182 -1.45 -4.44 6.61
CA THR A 182 -0.48 -3.65 5.85
C THR A 182 0.89 -3.68 6.50
N LEU A 183 1.92 -3.27 5.75
CA LEU A 183 3.25 -3.04 6.30
C LEU A 183 3.25 -1.71 7.06
N PRO A 184 3.64 -1.67 8.35
CA PRO A 184 3.65 -0.44 9.11
C PRO A 184 4.83 0.46 8.73
N PRO A 185 4.67 1.81 8.78
CA PRO A 185 5.75 2.73 8.46
C PRO A 185 6.90 2.67 9.49
N GLY A 186 8.13 2.81 9.01
CA GLY A 186 9.32 3.02 9.83
C GLY A 186 9.99 1.74 10.38
N VAL A 187 9.30 0.99 11.23
CA VAL A 187 9.91 -0.13 11.99
C VAL A 187 10.34 -1.30 11.08
N GLY A 188 9.63 -1.48 9.97
CA GLY A 188 9.75 -2.61 9.07
C GLY A 188 9.04 -3.86 9.60
N LYS A 189 8.93 -4.88 8.75
CA LYS A 189 8.32 -6.18 9.07
C LYS A 189 9.35 -7.27 8.88
N VAL A 190 9.39 -8.25 9.77
CA VAL A 190 10.15 -9.49 9.56
C VAL A 190 9.16 -10.60 9.23
N VAL A 191 9.47 -11.36 8.18
CA VAL A 191 8.78 -12.59 7.81
C VAL A 191 9.76 -13.74 8.01
N GLU A 192 9.37 -14.72 8.81
CA GLU A 192 10.14 -15.95 9.00
C GLU A 192 9.60 -17.04 8.09
N THR A 193 10.50 -17.83 7.51
CA THR A 193 10.12 -18.94 6.66
C THR A 193 11.13 -20.09 6.74
N SER A 194 10.62 -21.28 7.02
CA SER A 194 11.44 -22.49 7.05
C SER A 194 12.02 -22.79 5.68
N LEU A 195 13.29 -23.19 5.66
CA LEU A 195 14.00 -23.55 4.47
C LEU A 195 13.85 -25.05 4.20
N HIS A 196 13.64 -25.40 2.94
CA HIS A 196 13.71 -26.77 2.48
C HIS A 196 15.17 -27.27 2.62
N GLY A 197 15.40 -28.49 3.11
CA GLY A 197 16.77 -29.01 3.32
C GLY A 197 17.67 -29.09 2.07
N ALA A 198 17.07 -29.15 0.87
CA ALA A 198 17.77 -29.13 -0.41
C ALA A 198 17.96 -27.71 -0.97
N SER A 199 17.41 -26.69 -0.31
CA SER A 199 17.54 -25.30 -0.71
C SER A 199 19.00 -24.87 -0.63
N ARG A 200 19.44 -24.11 -1.64
CA ARG A 200 20.78 -23.53 -1.72
C ARG A 200 20.73 -22.03 -2.00
N ARG A 201 19.64 -21.55 -2.58
CA ARG A 201 19.37 -20.13 -2.79
C ARG A 201 17.91 -19.81 -2.46
N ILE A 202 17.68 -18.59 -2.01
CA ILE A 202 16.35 -18.02 -1.86
C ILE A 202 16.25 -16.81 -2.78
N ARG A 203 15.16 -16.71 -3.54
CA ARG A 203 14.81 -15.51 -4.31
C ARG A 203 13.56 -14.90 -3.69
N VAL A 204 13.63 -13.64 -3.33
CA VAL A 204 12.51 -12.89 -2.75
C VAL A 204 12.12 -11.74 -3.67
N LYS A 205 10.83 -11.52 -3.83
CA LYS A 205 10.27 -10.37 -4.55
C LYS A 205 9.16 -9.75 -3.70
N LEU A 206 9.21 -8.44 -3.55
CA LEU A 206 8.13 -7.66 -2.98
C LEU A 206 7.37 -6.99 -4.12
N ILE A 207 6.09 -7.30 -4.27
CA ILE A 207 5.28 -6.93 -5.44
C ILE A 207 4.09 -6.10 -4.95
N TYR A 208 3.91 -4.91 -5.50
CA TYR A 208 2.73 -4.08 -5.29
C TYR A 208 1.68 -4.39 -6.34
N ARG A 209 0.43 -4.52 -5.91
CA ARG A 209 -0.72 -4.80 -6.76
C ARG A 209 -1.82 -3.77 -6.56
N PHE A 210 -2.38 -3.35 -7.68
CA PHE A 210 -3.46 -2.38 -7.77
C PHE A 210 -4.83 -3.06 -7.70
N ARG A 211 -4.88 -4.36 -7.99
CA ARG A 211 -6.11 -5.16 -7.99
C ARG A 211 -6.14 -6.17 -6.85
N ALA A 212 -7.35 -6.54 -6.45
CA ALA A 212 -7.59 -7.63 -5.52
C ALA A 212 -7.27 -8.99 -6.16
N GLY A 213 -6.99 -9.99 -5.33
CA GLY A 213 -6.68 -11.36 -5.76
C GLY A 213 -5.28 -11.82 -5.34
N GLY A 214 -4.95 -13.09 -5.65
CA GLY A 214 -3.64 -13.71 -5.47
C GLY A 214 -2.71 -13.47 -6.66
N LEU A 215 -1.41 -13.76 -6.52
CA LEU A 215 -0.38 -13.52 -7.57
C LEU A 215 -0.63 -14.30 -8.87
N ASP A 216 -1.51 -15.29 -8.84
CA ASP A 216 -2.03 -16.06 -9.96
C ASP A 216 -3.03 -15.28 -10.83
N VAL A 217 -3.66 -14.24 -10.28
CA VAL A 217 -4.57 -13.36 -11.02
C VAL A 217 -3.77 -12.26 -11.73
N GLU A 218 -4.08 -12.00 -13.00
CA GLU A 218 -3.41 -10.95 -13.76
C GLU A 218 -3.67 -9.56 -13.17
N ASP A 219 -2.59 -8.81 -12.94
CA ASP A 219 -2.63 -7.37 -12.65
C ASP A 219 -1.60 -6.65 -13.54
N PRO A 220 -2.01 -6.15 -14.71
CA PRO A 220 -1.09 -5.53 -15.67
C PRO A 220 -0.33 -4.32 -15.11
N GLY A 221 -0.90 -3.68 -14.08
CA GLY A 221 -0.29 -2.52 -13.44
C GLY A 221 0.67 -2.88 -12.31
N GLN A 222 0.84 -4.15 -11.94
CA GLN A 222 1.66 -4.52 -10.78
C GLN A 222 3.11 -4.07 -10.92
N VAL A 223 3.75 -3.75 -9.79
CA VAL A 223 5.14 -3.25 -9.75
C VAL A 223 5.96 -4.08 -8.78
N VAL A 224 7.15 -4.50 -9.19
CA VAL A 224 8.14 -5.08 -8.27
C VAL A 224 8.80 -3.95 -7.49
N LEU A 225 8.49 -3.85 -6.20
CA LEU A 225 9.03 -2.82 -5.30
C LEU A 225 10.50 -3.08 -4.95
N ALA A 226 10.85 -4.35 -4.76
CA ALA A 226 12.19 -4.80 -4.42
C ALA A 226 12.36 -6.28 -4.78
N GLY A 227 13.59 -6.70 -5.07
CA GLY A 227 13.94 -8.09 -5.30
C GLY A 227 15.35 -8.39 -4.81
N GLU A 228 15.56 -9.58 -4.25
CA GLU A 228 16.87 -10.04 -3.80
C GLU A 228 17.01 -11.54 -4.07
N ILE A 229 18.23 -11.98 -4.38
CA ILE A 229 18.58 -13.40 -4.42
C ILE A 229 19.78 -13.61 -3.50
N ARG A 230 19.69 -14.59 -2.60
CA ARG A 230 20.73 -14.87 -1.62
C ARG A 230 21.07 -16.35 -1.60
N THR A 231 22.35 -16.66 -1.71
CA THR A 231 22.87 -18.01 -1.46
C THR A 231 22.87 -18.27 0.05
N LEU A 232 22.45 -19.46 0.44
CA LEU A 232 22.49 -19.89 1.84
C LEU A 232 23.96 -20.00 2.25
N SER A 233 24.36 -19.15 3.18
CA SER A 233 25.68 -19.17 3.80
C SER A 233 25.47 -19.09 5.30
N PHE A 234 25.76 -20.18 6.00
CA PHE A 234 25.82 -20.16 7.46
C PHE A 234 27.25 -19.85 7.83
N ARG A 235 27.45 -18.84 8.69
CA ARG A 235 28.75 -18.70 9.35
C ARG A 235 28.87 -19.89 10.29
N GLU A 236 29.98 -20.62 10.16
CA GLU A 236 30.36 -21.68 11.11
C GLU A 236 30.69 -21.08 12.48
#